data_AF-A0A538BTW5-F1
#
_entry.id   AF-A0A538BTW5-F1
#
_cell.length_a   1.000
_cell.length_b   1.000
_cell.length_c   1.000
_cell.angle_alpha   90.00
_cell.angle_beta   90.00
_cell.angle_gamma   90.00
#
_symmetry.space_group_name_H-M   'P 1'
#
loop_
_entity.id
_entity.type
_entity.pdbx_description
1 polymer ?
#
loop_
_entity_poly.entity_id
_entity_poly.type
_entity_poly.pdbx_seq_one_letter_code
_entity_poly.pdbx_strand_id
1 'polypeptide(L)'
;MTDAWELARAAARGAGVELRPLPRVDDADLINEVVRATWGGQQVDREVVRALAASGNVCWGAFDGSELIGFVLGWAGVAEGGLHVHSHMLAALPDRRHRGVGYALKLAQRAQALDQNIRVVRWTFDPLLARNAWLNLGKLGAVVDGFVRDYYGAMTDDLNAGERSDRFMVRWDLPREPGPRSVAGPRTEIPIPVDHQGLRTADPNEARRWRDDVAAAVEEAMARGEIGVAFDRERSCYLFAKEEAAR
;
A
#
# COMPACT_ATOMS: atom_id res chain seq x y z
N MET A 1 -5.62 17.67 -16.00
CA MET A 1 -5.50 16.37 -15.31
C MET A 1 -5.03 15.38 -16.34
N THR A 2 -3.99 14.63 -16.03
CA THR A 2 -3.53 13.55 -16.90
C THR A 2 -4.58 12.44 -16.88
N ASP A 3 -4.88 11.84 -18.04
CA ASP A 3 -5.71 10.64 -18.09
C ASP A 3 -5.10 9.58 -17.16
N ALA A 4 -5.91 9.10 -16.21
CA ALA A 4 -5.47 8.17 -15.19
C ALA A 4 -4.93 6.86 -15.78
N TRP A 5 -5.52 6.40 -16.90
CA TRP A 5 -5.07 5.20 -17.58
C TRP A 5 -3.76 5.43 -18.33
N GLU A 6 -3.56 6.60 -18.95
CA GLU A 6 -2.29 6.91 -19.61
C GLU A 6 -1.14 7.01 -18.59
N LEU A 7 -1.40 7.57 -17.41
CA LEU A 7 -0.41 7.59 -16.32
C LEU A 7 -0.06 6.16 -15.86
N ALA A 8 -1.07 5.29 -15.70
CA ALA A 8 -0.86 3.88 -15.33
C ALA A 8 -0.05 3.13 -16.40
N ARG A 9 -0.42 3.28 -17.68
CA ARG A 9 0.29 2.65 -18.81
C ARG A 9 1.71 3.18 -18.98
N ALA A 10 1.94 4.47 -18.77
CA ALA A 10 3.29 5.05 -18.79
C ALA A 10 4.17 4.49 -17.67
N ALA A 11 3.63 4.38 -16.46
CA ALA A 11 4.34 3.76 -15.34
C ALA A 11 4.65 2.28 -15.59
N ALA A 12 3.71 1.54 -16.17
CA ALA A 12 3.90 0.13 -16.56
C ALA A 12 5.02 -0.03 -17.61
N ARG A 13 5.01 0.78 -18.67
CA ARG A 13 6.11 0.82 -19.67
C ARG A 13 7.46 1.13 -19.02
N GLY A 14 7.50 2.09 -18.11
CA GLY A 14 8.71 2.43 -17.36
C GLY A 14 9.22 1.31 -16.44
N ALA A 15 8.34 0.42 -16.00
CA ALA A 15 8.67 -0.78 -15.21
C ALA A 15 8.90 -2.03 -16.07
N GLY A 16 8.79 -1.92 -17.41
CA GLY A 16 8.97 -3.05 -18.33
C GLY A 16 7.84 -4.07 -18.29
N VAL A 17 6.61 -3.67 -17.93
CA VAL A 17 5.45 -4.57 -17.81
C VAL A 17 4.24 -4.08 -18.58
N GLU A 18 3.31 -5.00 -18.82
CA GLU A 18 1.96 -4.72 -19.30
C GLU A 18 0.94 -4.90 -18.17
N LEU A 19 0.00 -3.96 -18.03
CA LEU A 19 -1.11 -4.08 -17.09
C LEU A 19 -2.28 -4.78 -17.77
N ARG A 20 -2.77 -5.88 -17.18
CA ARG A 20 -3.90 -6.65 -17.70
C ARG A 20 -4.94 -6.93 -16.60
N PRO A 21 -6.24 -6.91 -16.92
CA PRO A 21 -7.25 -7.39 -15.97
C PRO A 21 -7.08 -8.90 -15.76
N LEU A 22 -7.50 -9.39 -14.59
CA LEU A 22 -7.47 -10.81 -14.23
C LEU A 22 -8.92 -11.34 -14.05
N PRO A 23 -9.69 -11.58 -15.13
CA PRO A 23 -11.11 -11.90 -15.06
C PRO A 23 -11.45 -13.38 -14.85
N ARG A 24 -10.47 -14.27 -14.97
CA ARG A 24 -10.67 -15.73 -15.03
C ARG A 24 -10.47 -16.34 -13.65
N VAL A 25 -11.13 -17.48 -13.43
CA VAL A 25 -10.94 -18.27 -12.21
C VAL A 25 -9.51 -18.81 -12.10
N ASP A 26 -8.89 -19.15 -13.24
CA ASP A 26 -7.53 -19.67 -13.29
C ASP A 26 -6.45 -18.59 -13.05
N ASP A 27 -6.81 -17.30 -13.12
CA ASP A 27 -5.89 -16.21 -12.77
C ASP A 27 -5.46 -16.27 -11.30
N ALA A 28 -6.26 -16.93 -10.44
CA ALA A 28 -5.92 -17.19 -9.05
C ALA A 28 -4.67 -18.06 -8.89
N ASP A 29 -4.39 -18.97 -9.83
CA ASP A 29 -3.17 -19.79 -9.77
C ASP A 29 -1.92 -18.92 -9.97
N LEU A 30 -1.95 -18.04 -10.97
CA LEU A 30 -0.88 -17.06 -11.22
C LEU A 30 -0.71 -16.11 -10.02
N ILE A 31 -1.81 -15.61 -9.46
CA ILE A 31 -1.79 -14.78 -8.24
C ILE A 31 -1.11 -15.54 -7.10
N ASN A 32 -1.46 -16.82 -6.90
CA ASN A 32 -0.94 -17.63 -5.81
C ASN A 32 0.55 -17.99 -5.95
N GLU A 33 1.10 -17.99 -7.16
CA GLU A 33 2.56 -18.06 -7.36
C GLU A 33 3.25 -16.81 -6.78
N VAL A 34 2.73 -15.62 -7.09
CA VAL A 34 3.27 -14.35 -6.55
C VAL A 34 3.03 -14.22 -5.05
N VAL A 35 1.86 -14.64 -4.54
CA VAL A 35 1.54 -14.66 -3.09
C VAL A 35 2.56 -15.52 -2.36
N ARG A 36 2.82 -16.74 -2.84
CA ARG A 36 3.76 -17.66 -2.20
C ARG A 36 5.18 -17.13 -2.17
N ALA A 37 5.61 -16.46 -3.24
CA ALA A 37 6.92 -15.80 -3.29
C ALA A 37 7.03 -14.59 -2.35
N THR A 38 5.91 -13.98 -1.95
CA THR A 38 5.89 -12.74 -1.15
C THR A 38 5.60 -12.98 0.34
N TRP A 39 4.67 -13.89 0.64
CA TRP A 39 4.10 -14.14 1.98
C TRP A 39 4.11 -15.61 2.37
N GLY A 40 4.75 -16.49 1.59
CA GLY A 40 4.91 -17.90 1.95
C GLY A 40 3.60 -18.68 1.89
N GLY A 41 3.11 -19.16 3.04
CA GLY A 41 1.96 -20.07 3.13
C GLY A 41 0.58 -19.47 2.82
N GLN A 42 0.46 -18.17 2.58
CA GLN A 42 -0.82 -17.53 2.24
C GLN A 42 -1.32 -17.97 0.86
N GLN A 43 -2.64 -17.95 0.68
CA GLN A 43 -3.31 -18.21 -0.60
C GLN A 43 -4.59 -17.38 -0.71
N VAL A 44 -4.99 -17.12 -1.96
CA VAL A 44 -6.29 -16.54 -2.31
C VAL A 44 -7.11 -17.61 -3.01
N ASP A 45 -8.34 -17.80 -2.56
CA ASP A 45 -9.25 -18.79 -3.15
C ASP A 45 -9.69 -18.39 -4.56
N ARG A 46 -9.81 -19.38 -5.45
CA ARG A 46 -10.09 -19.15 -6.87
C ARG A 46 -11.44 -18.48 -7.09
N GLU A 47 -12.45 -18.91 -6.35
CA GLU A 47 -13.80 -18.36 -6.41
C GLU A 47 -13.85 -16.91 -5.92
N VAL A 48 -12.98 -16.52 -4.98
CA VAL A 48 -12.89 -15.13 -4.50
C VAL A 48 -12.31 -14.23 -5.59
N VAL A 49 -11.22 -14.63 -6.25
CA VAL A 49 -10.65 -13.89 -7.39
C VAL A 49 -11.71 -13.73 -8.49
N ARG A 50 -12.40 -14.82 -8.83
CA ARG A 50 -13.47 -14.78 -9.84
C ARG A 50 -14.62 -13.86 -9.43
N ALA A 51 -15.07 -13.94 -8.17
CA ALA A 51 -16.17 -13.12 -7.66
C ALA A 51 -15.81 -11.63 -7.67
N LEU A 52 -14.59 -11.27 -7.27
CA LEU A 52 -14.09 -9.89 -7.32
C LEU A 52 -14.14 -9.36 -8.76
N ALA A 53 -13.53 -10.07 -9.70
CA ALA A 53 -13.49 -9.62 -11.09
C ALA A 53 -14.89 -9.53 -11.72
N ALA A 54 -15.75 -10.52 -11.49
CA ALA A 54 -17.11 -10.55 -12.04
C ALA A 54 -18.03 -9.47 -11.45
N SER A 55 -17.73 -8.97 -10.25
CA SER A 55 -18.48 -7.89 -9.58
C SER A 55 -17.90 -6.49 -9.85
N GLY A 56 -16.96 -6.37 -10.80
CA GLY A 56 -16.36 -5.09 -11.19
C GLY A 56 -15.35 -4.54 -10.17
N ASN A 57 -14.88 -5.36 -9.23
CA ASN A 57 -13.88 -4.95 -8.26
C ASN A 57 -12.46 -4.94 -8.85
N VAL A 58 -11.48 -4.49 -8.08
CA VAL A 58 -10.10 -4.32 -8.56
C VAL A 58 -9.41 -5.68 -8.61
N CYS A 59 -9.08 -6.11 -9.82
CA CYS A 59 -8.36 -7.35 -10.09
C CYS A 59 -7.42 -7.14 -11.30
N TRP A 60 -6.18 -6.71 -11.03
CA TRP A 60 -5.20 -6.36 -12.06
C TRP A 60 -3.87 -7.06 -11.84
N GLY A 61 -3.26 -7.48 -12.94
CA GLY A 61 -1.92 -8.07 -13.01
C GLY A 61 -0.95 -7.20 -13.79
N ALA A 62 0.33 -7.30 -13.44
CA ALA A 62 1.46 -6.78 -14.18
C ALA A 62 2.23 -7.95 -14.79
N PHE A 63 2.37 -7.95 -16.11
CA PHE A 63 2.94 -9.05 -16.86
C PHE A 63 4.27 -8.67 -17.52
N ASP A 64 5.26 -9.56 -17.43
CA ASP A 64 6.41 -9.58 -18.34
C ASP A 64 6.19 -10.72 -19.35
N GLY A 65 5.83 -10.36 -20.59
CA GLY A 65 5.37 -11.32 -21.58
C GLY A 65 4.10 -12.08 -21.13
N SER A 66 4.27 -13.37 -20.83
CA SER A 66 3.20 -14.25 -20.31
C SER A 66 3.25 -14.47 -18.80
N GLU A 67 4.34 -14.07 -18.15
CA GLU A 67 4.54 -14.29 -16.71
C GLU A 67 3.86 -13.18 -15.89
N LEU A 68 3.07 -13.56 -14.89
CA LEU A 68 2.51 -12.62 -13.93
C LEU A 68 3.56 -12.31 -12.86
N ILE A 69 4.08 -11.09 -12.85
CA ILE A 69 5.12 -10.69 -11.91
C ILE A 69 4.60 -9.86 -10.74
N GLY A 70 3.33 -9.47 -10.75
CA GLY A 70 2.71 -8.71 -9.67
C GLY A 70 1.22 -8.52 -9.89
N PHE A 71 0.49 -8.23 -8.82
CA PHE A 71 -0.95 -8.05 -8.88
C PHE A 71 -1.46 -7.08 -7.81
N VAL A 72 -2.66 -6.56 -8.02
CA VAL A 72 -3.43 -5.81 -7.02
C VAL A 72 -4.87 -6.34 -6.97
N LEU A 73 -5.33 -6.66 -5.76
CA LEU A 73 -6.71 -7.02 -5.44
C LEU A 73 -7.32 -5.99 -4.49
N GLY A 74 -8.60 -5.67 -4.71
CA GLY A 74 -9.37 -4.83 -3.80
C GLY A 74 -10.86 -4.85 -4.14
N TRP A 75 -11.69 -4.40 -3.21
CA TRP A 75 -13.15 -4.42 -3.34
C TRP A 75 -13.79 -3.09 -2.97
N ALA A 76 -15.06 -2.91 -3.35
CA ALA A 76 -15.87 -1.78 -2.93
C ALA A 76 -16.15 -1.86 -1.41
N GLY A 77 -15.71 -0.83 -0.69
CA GLY A 77 -16.04 -0.61 0.70
C GLY A 77 -17.09 0.50 0.85
N VAL A 78 -17.85 0.43 1.93
CA VAL A 78 -18.85 1.45 2.31
C VAL A 78 -18.39 2.10 3.61
N ALA A 79 -18.40 3.43 3.64
CA ALA A 79 -18.15 4.23 4.84
C ALA A 79 -19.13 5.41 4.87
N GLU A 80 -19.14 6.20 5.94
CA GLU A 80 -20.00 7.39 6.05
C GLU A 80 -19.82 8.37 4.87
N GLY A 81 -18.59 8.49 4.35
CA GLY A 81 -18.26 9.31 3.18
C GLY A 81 -18.64 8.70 1.81
N GLY A 82 -19.36 7.58 1.80
CA GLY A 82 -19.79 6.87 0.59
C GLY A 82 -18.88 5.70 0.19
N LEU A 83 -18.91 5.38 -1.11
CA LEU A 83 -18.13 4.29 -1.69
C LEU A 83 -16.64 4.63 -1.75
N HIS A 84 -15.80 3.66 -1.42
CA HIS A 84 -14.36 3.68 -1.65
C HIS A 84 -13.91 2.32 -2.17
N VAL A 85 -12.69 2.24 -2.72
CA VAL A 85 -12.04 0.94 -2.94
C VAL A 85 -11.22 0.60 -1.70
N HIS A 86 -11.49 -0.52 -1.05
CA HIS A 86 -10.55 -1.14 -0.13
C HIS A 86 -9.49 -1.92 -0.93
N SER A 87 -8.26 -1.40 -0.97
CA SER A 87 -7.13 -2.12 -1.58
C SER A 87 -6.58 -3.13 -0.57
N HIS A 88 -6.70 -4.41 -0.87
CA HIS A 88 -6.38 -5.46 0.09
C HIS A 88 -4.98 -6.03 -0.10
N MET A 89 -4.68 -6.52 -1.30
CA MET A 89 -3.41 -7.17 -1.60
C MET A 89 -2.72 -6.44 -2.74
N LEU A 90 -1.44 -6.13 -2.54
CA LEU A 90 -0.53 -5.66 -3.56
C LEU A 90 0.77 -6.41 -3.40
N ALA A 91 1.15 -7.18 -4.40
CA ALA A 91 2.43 -7.89 -4.42
C ALA A 91 3.10 -7.74 -5.78
N ALA A 92 4.43 -7.85 -5.75
CA ALA A 92 5.26 -7.99 -6.92
C ALA A 92 6.43 -8.90 -6.54
N LEU A 93 6.88 -9.71 -7.50
CA LEU A 93 8.05 -10.57 -7.32
C LEU A 93 9.28 -9.71 -6.95
N PRO A 94 10.18 -10.24 -6.10
CA PRO A 94 11.28 -9.47 -5.52
C PRO A 94 12.41 -9.09 -6.49
N ASP A 95 12.32 -9.44 -7.78
CA ASP A 95 13.38 -9.17 -8.75
C ASP A 95 13.58 -7.65 -8.97
N ARG A 96 14.85 -7.22 -8.84
CA ARG A 96 15.32 -5.86 -9.04
C ARG A 96 15.09 -5.33 -10.46
N ARG A 97 14.84 -6.19 -11.45
CA ARG A 97 14.49 -5.80 -12.82
C ARG A 97 13.15 -5.05 -12.89
N HIS A 98 12.22 -5.34 -11.99
CA HIS A 98 10.84 -4.85 -12.09
C HIS A 98 10.52 -3.74 -11.08
N ARG A 99 11.45 -2.80 -10.91
CA ARG A 99 11.22 -1.62 -10.05
C ARG A 99 10.05 -0.81 -10.60
N GLY A 100 9.09 -0.50 -9.73
CA GLY A 100 7.95 0.33 -10.08
C GLY A 100 6.66 -0.42 -10.41
N VAL A 101 6.67 -1.76 -10.45
CA VAL A 101 5.46 -2.59 -10.66
C VAL A 101 4.34 -2.23 -9.67
N GLY A 102 4.65 -2.18 -8.37
CA GLY A 102 3.65 -1.82 -7.36
C GLY A 102 3.04 -0.43 -7.57
N TYR A 103 3.82 0.53 -8.09
CA TYR A 103 3.32 1.87 -8.43
C TYR A 103 2.41 1.83 -9.67
N ALA A 104 2.80 1.10 -10.72
CA ALA A 104 1.97 0.92 -11.92
C ALA A 104 0.62 0.24 -11.59
N LEU A 105 0.63 -0.80 -10.76
CA LEU A 105 -0.58 -1.49 -10.29
C LEU A 105 -1.49 -0.56 -9.46
N LYS A 106 -0.92 0.25 -8.57
CA LYS A 106 -1.69 1.25 -7.81
C LYS A 106 -2.31 2.32 -8.71
N LEU A 107 -1.62 2.73 -9.78
CA LEU A 107 -2.18 3.64 -10.76
C LEU A 107 -3.32 3.00 -11.58
N ALA A 108 -3.21 1.71 -11.93
CA ALA A 108 -4.31 0.97 -12.56
C ALA A 108 -5.55 0.91 -11.64
N GLN A 109 -5.34 0.61 -10.35
CA GLN A 109 -6.39 0.67 -9.33
C GLN A 109 -7.04 2.05 -9.25
N ARG A 110 -6.25 3.14 -9.28
CA ARG A 110 -6.78 4.52 -9.33
C ARG A 110 -7.61 4.75 -10.60
N ALA A 111 -7.11 4.34 -11.76
CA ALA A 111 -7.79 4.56 -13.03
C ALA A 111 -9.15 3.85 -13.07
N GLN A 112 -9.21 2.56 -12.70
CA GLN A 112 -10.46 1.82 -12.60
C GLN A 112 -11.45 2.47 -11.61
N ALA A 113 -10.98 2.86 -10.42
CA ALA A 113 -11.84 3.49 -9.42
C ALA A 113 -12.45 4.79 -9.95
N LEU A 114 -11.67 5.61 -10.65
CA LEU A 114 -12.15 6.86 -11.25
C LEU A 114 -13.17 6.61 -12.37
N ASP A 115 -12.99 5.59 -13.21
CA ASP A 115 -13.99 5.18 -14.23
C ASP A 115 -15.34 4.81 -13.58
N GLN A 116 -15.29 4.32 -12.34
CA GLN A 116 -16.46 3.92 -11.54
C GLN A 116 -17.01 5.06 -10.67
N ASN A 117 -16.52 6.29 -10.85
CA ASN A 117 -16.85 7.46 -10.01
C ASN A 117 -16.50 7.30 -8.52
N ILE A 118 -15.62 6.37 -8.17
CA ILE A 118 -15.09 6.21 -6.82
C ILE A 118 -13.86 7.10 -6.69
N ARG A 119 -13.88 8.00 -5.69
CA ARG A 119 -12.87 9.07 -5.55
C ARG A 119 -11.81 8.78 -4.47
N VAL A 120 -11.96 7.68 -3.74
CA VAL A 120 -11.11 7.34 -2.60
C VAL A 120 -10.72 5.87 -2.65
N VAL A 121 -9.45 5.59 -2.37
CA VAL A 121 -8.95 4.24 -2.06
C VAL A 121 -8.47 4.23 -0.62
N ARG A 122 -8.80 3.19 0.13
CA ARG A 122 -8.31 2.95 1.50
C ARG A 122 -7.62 1.60 1.62
N TRP A 123 -6.63 1.52 2.50
CA TRP A 123 -5.96 0.26 2.85
C TRP A 123 -5.20 0.40 4.16
N THR A 124 -4.57 -0.67 4.59
CA THR A 124 -3.67 -0.64 5.73
C THR A 124 -2.27 -1.08 5.35
N PHE A 125 -1.26 -0.61 6.10
CA PHE A 125 0.10 -1.15 5.98
C PHE A 125 0.87 -1.00 7.30
N ASP A 126 1.96 -1.76 7.40
CA ASP A 126 2.86 -1.72 8.55
C ASP A 126 3.68 -0.41 8.62
N PRO A 127 3.63 0.33 9.74
CA PRO A 127 4.36 1.59 9.88
C PRO A 127 5.89 1.47 9.87
N LEU A 128 6.47 0.28 10.07
CA LEU A 128 7.93 0.10 10.06
C LEU A 128 8.47 -0.38 8.70
N LEU A 129 7.59 -0.53 7.69
CA LEU A 129 8.01 -0.85 6.33
C LEU A 129 8.26 0.42 5.50
N ALA A 130 9.47 0.98 5.61
CA ALA A 130 9.90 2.20 4.92
C ALA A 130 9.66 2.17 3.39
N ARG A 131 9.79 1.01 2.74
CA ARG A 131 9.48 0.85 1.31
C ARG A 131 8.01 1.13 1.00
N ASN A 132 7.10 0.69 1.88
CA ASN A 132 5.66 0.91 1.75
C ASN A 132 5.32 2.36 2.08
N ALA A 133 6.00 2.94 3.09
CA ALA A 133 5.88 4.35 3.42
C ALA A 133 6.18 5.25 2.21
N TRP A 134 7.31 4.99 1.53
CA TRP A 134 7.70 5.75 0.35
C TRP A 134 6.74 5.56 -0.83
N LEU A 135 6.27 4.34 -1.09
CA LEU A 135 5.24 4.11 -2.11
C LEU A 135 3.96 4.90 -1.78
N ASN A 136 3.44 4.74 -0.57
CA ASN A 136 2.12 5.26 -0.19
C ASN A 136 2.13 6.80 -0.07
N LEU A 137 3.05 7.38 0.68
CA LEU A 137 3.04 8.82 0.96
C LEU A 137 3.89 9.61 -0.04
N GLY A 138 5.02 9.05 -0.46
CA GLY A 138 5.98 9.73 -1.34
C GLY A 138 5.65 9.66 -2.83
N LYS A 139 5.25 8.49 -3.32
CA LYS A 139 4.91 8.28 -4.74
C LYS A 139 3.44 8.55 -5.05
N LEU A 140 2.52 8.04 -4.22
CA LEU A 140 1.08 8.21 -4.47
C LEU A 140 0.54 9.53 -3.89
N GLY A 141 1.12 10.04 -2.79
CA GLY A 141 0.57 11.18 -2.07
C GLY A 141 -0.64 10.84 -1.21
N ALA A 142 -0.79 9.57 -0.84
CA ALA A 142 -1.78 9.14 0.14
C ALA A 142 -1.41 9.67 1.53
N VAL A 143 -2.39 9.70 2.43
CA VAL A 143 -2.21 10.13 3.82
C VAL A 143 -2.55 9.01 4.79
N VAL A 144 -1.94 9.03 5.96
CA VAL A 144 -2.27 8.17 7.09
C VAL A 144 -3.20 8.93 8.02
N ASP A 145 -4.49 8.60 7.98
CA ASP A 145 -5.54 9.25 8.77
C ASP A 145 -5.99 8.41 9.99
N GLY A 146 -5.33 7.28 10.26
CA GLY A 146 -5.56 6.49 11.46
C GLY A 146 -4.45 5.48 11.75
N PHE A 147 -4.44 4.97 12.98
CA PHE A 147 -3.49 3.97 13.45
C PHE A 147 -4.22 3.00 14.38
N VAL A 148 -3.97 1.71 14.21
CA VAL A 148 -4.53 0.66 15.06
C VAL A 148 -3.41 -0.30 15.42
N ARG A 149 -3.19 -0.49 16.73
CA ARG A 149 -2.32 -1.53 17.24
C ARG A 149 -2.94 -2.90 17.02
N ASP A 150 -2.11 -3.87 16.67
CA ASP A 150 -2.52 -5.28 16.55
C ASP A 150 -3.79 -5.54 15.71
N TYR A 151 -3.95 -4.80 14.61
CA TYR A 151 -5.18 -4.76 13.82
C TYR A 151 -5.65 -6.13 13.29
N TYR A 152 -4.73 -6.98 12.84
CA TYR A 152 -4.99 -8.33 12.34
C TYR A 152 -4.75 -9.42 13.39
N GLY A 153 -4.32 -9.06 14.61
CA GLY A 153 -3.84 -10.01 15.61
C GLY A 153 -2.59 -10.77 15.14
N ALA A 154 -2.44 -12.00 15.65
CA ALA A 154 -1.32 -12.86 15.28
C ALA A 154 -1.37 -13.25 13.78
N MET A 155 -0.36 -12.82 13.04
CA MET A 155 -0.17 -13.18 11.63
C MET A 155 0.86 -14.31 11.52
N THR A 156 0.65 -15.25 10.61
CA THR A 156 1.48 -16.45 10.45
C THR A 156 2.30 -16.46 9.16
N ASP A 157 2.22 -15.40 8.35
CA ASP A 157 3.02 -15.29 7.13
C ASP A 157 4.47 -14.88 7.44
N ASP A 158 5.38 -15.25 6.54
CA ASP A 158 6.83 -15.07 6.70
C ASP A 158 7.22 -13.60 6.94
N LEU A 159 6.41 -12.65 6.45
CA LEU A 159 6.70 -11.23 6.56
C LEU A 159 6.34 -10.67 7.95
N ASN A 160 5.25 -11.15 8.55
CA ASN A 160 4.67 -10.56 9.78
C ASN A 160 4.83 -11.45 11.02
N ALA A 161 5.11 -12.75 10.86
CA ALA A 161 5.13 -13.70 11.97
C ALA A 161 6.07 -13.29 13.12
N GLY A 162 5.56 -13.36 14.35
CA GLY A 162 6.34 -13.06 15.57
C GLY A 162 6.38 -11.58 15.98
N GLU A 163 5.57 -10.72 15.37
CA GLU A 163 5.42 -9.31 15.76
C GLU A 163 3.95 -8.87 15.77
N ARG A 164 3.64 -7.81 16.53
CA ARG A 164 2.31 -7.18 16.61
C ARG A 164 1.93 -6.59 15.25
N SER A 165 0.69 -6.82 14.80
CA SER A 165 0.23 -6.35 13.49
C SER A 165 -0.23 -4.87 13.53
N ASP A 166 0.68 -3.96 13.86
CA ASP A 166 0.35 -2.54 13.86
C ASP A 166 0.09 -2.04 12.45
N ARG A 167 -0.97 -1.26 12.29
CA ARG A 167 -1.43 -0.83 10.97
C ARG A 167 -1.76 0.65 10.94
N PHE A 168 -1.13 1.34 9.99
CA PHE A 168 -1.63 2.62 9.51
C PHE A 168 -2.86 2.41 8.64
N MET A 169 -3.91 3.20 8.91
CA MET A 169 -5.07 3.35 8.04
C MET A 169 -4.75 4.45 7.03
N VAL A 170 -4.83 4.11 5.75
CA VAL A 170 -4.41 4.99 4.66
C VAL A 170 -5.62 5.41 3.83
N ARG A 171 -5.62 6.69 3.44
CA ARG A 171 -6.57 7.27 2.49
C ARG A 171 -5.81 7.86 1.30
N TRP A 172 -6.26 7.52 0.09
CA TRP A 172 -5.76 8.13 -1.14
C TRP A 172 -6.89 8.82 -1.88
N ASP A 173 -6.81 10.16 -1.92
CA ASP A 173 -7.74 11.02 -2.62
C ASP A 173 -7.41 11.06 -4.12
N LEU A 174 -8.16 10.28 -4.90
CA LEU A 174 -7.86 10.04 -6.31
C LEU A 174 -7.96 11.24 -7.26
N PRO A 175 -8.80 12.27 -7.01
CA PRO A 175 -8.84 13.47 -7.84
C PRO A 175 -7.53 14.26 -7.83
N ARG A 176 -6.72 14.13 -6.77
CA ARG A 176 -5.40 14.73 -6.72
C ARG A 176 -4.46 13.95 -7.66
N GLU A 177 -3.58 14.66 -8.35
CA GLU A 177 -2.51 14.01 -9.11
C GLU A 177 -1.58 13.23 -8.14
N PRO A 178 -1.17 12.01 -8.50
CA PRO A 178 -0.23 11.24 -7.70
C PRO A 178 1.11 11.97 -7.56
N GLY A 179 1.66 11.96 -6.35
CA GLY A 179 2.96 12.56 -6.07
C GLY A 179 3.07 13.06 -4.63
N PRO A 180 4.28 13.45 -4.18
CA PRO A 180 4.51 13.84 -2.80
C PRO A 180 3.67 15.05 -2.42
N ARG A 181 3.34 15.15 -1.14
CA ARG A 181 2.74 16.35 -0.54
C ARG A 181 3.83 17.26 -0.01
N SER A 182 3.64 18.56 -0.20
CA SER A 182 4.46 19.57 0.48
C SER A 182 3.83 19.88 1.83
N VAL A 183 4.63 19.90 2.88
CA VAL A 183 4.21 20.20 4.24
C VAL A 183 4.74 21.57 4.62
N ALA A 184 3.85 22.55 4.75
CA ALA A 184 4.21 23.89 5.20
C ALA A 184 4.01 24.01 6.72
N GLY A 185 4.90 24.73 7.39
CA GLY A 185 4.75 25.02 8.83
C GLY A 185 5.21 23.87 9.75
N PRO A 186 4.76 23.89 11.02
CA PRO A 186 5.17 22.92 12.03
C PRO A 186 4.78 21.49 11.66
N ARG A 187 5.66 20.54 11.95
CA ARG A 187 5.45 19.11 11.72
C ARG A 187 6.13 18.28 12.80
N THR A 188 5.52 17.15 13.14
CA THR A 188 6.14 16.11 13.95
C THR A 188 6.91 15.17 13.01
N GLU A 189 8.18 14.93 13.32
CA GLU A 189 9.02 13.99 12.59
C GLU A 189 9.12 12.69 13.38
N ILE A 190 8.70 11.57 12.79
CA ILE A 190 8.72 10.23 13.43
C ILE A 190 9.66 9.32 12.62
N PRO A 191 10.92 9.12 13.06
CA PRO A 191 11.86 8.24 12.39
C PRO A 191 11.46 6.77 12.54
N ILE A 192 11.84 5.96 11.56
CA ILE A 192 11.75 4.50 11.60
C ILE A 192 13.06 3.86 11.13
N PRO A 193 13.35 2.60 11.50
CA PRO A 193 14.48 1.86 10.96
C PRO A 193 14.42 1.78 9.44
N VAL A 194 15.57 1.97 8.78
CA VAL A 194 15.69 1.84 7.31
C VAL A 194 15.36 0.42 6.86
N ASP A 195 15.76 -0.58 7.64
CA ASP A 195 15.51 -2.00 7.41
C ASP A 195 15.02 -2.69 8.69
N HIS A 196 13.74 -2.52 8.99
CA HIS A 196 13.11 -3.19 10.14
C HIS A 196 13.13 -4.72 10.02
N GLN A 197 13.11 -5.27 8.81
CA GLN A 197 13.10 -6.72 8.61
C GLN A 197 14.45 -7.34 8.94
N GLY A 198 15.54 -6.69 8.49
CA GLY A 198 16.89 -7.03 8.92
C GLY A 198 17.05 -6.88 10.44
N LEU A 199 16.53 -5.79 11.02
CA LEU A 199 16.59 -5.54 12.46
C LEU A 199 15.90 -6.64 13.28
N ARG A 200 14.72 -7.11 12.84
CA ARG A 200 14.01 -8.22 13.50
C ARG A 200 14.83 -9.50 13.59
N THR A 201 15.70 -9.75 12.63
CA THR A 201 16.59 -10.93 12.62
C THR A 201 17.83 -10.69 13.48
N ALA A 202 18.41 -9.49 13.40
CA ALA A 202 19.66 -9.16 14.09
C ALA A 202 19.48 -8.87 15.59
N ASP A 203 18.47 -8.09 15.96
CA ASP A 203 18.11 -7.77 17.36
C ASP A 203 16.57 -7.67 17.51
N PRO A 204 15.90 -8.79 17.84
CA PRO A 204 14.45 -8.81 18.07
C PRO A 204 13.98 -7.92 19.23
N ASN A 205 14.83 -7.65 20.23
CA ASN A 205 14.47 -6.76 21.34
C ASN A 205 14.45 -5.31 20.88
N GLU A 206 15.43 -4.91 20.07
CA GLU A 206 15.47 -3.58 19.47
C GLU A 206 14.32 -3.36 18.51
N ALA A 207 14.01 -4.34 17.65
CA ALA A 207 12.85 -4.29 16.77
C ALA A 207 11.55 -4.05 17.54
N ARG A 208 11.34 -4.74 18.68
CA ARG A 208 10.18 -4.53 19.55
C ARG A 208 10.16 -3.13 20.17
N ARG A 209 11.31 -2.60 20.62
CA ARG A 209 11.39 -1.22 21.13
C ARG A 209 10.97 -0.22 20.06
N TRP A 210 11.50 -0.34 18.84
CA TRP A 210 11.09 0.51 17.71
C TRP A 210 9.58 0.42 17.43
N ARG A 211 8.99 -0.78 17.50
CA ARG A 211 7.54 -0.96 17.33
C ARG A 211 6.75 -0.17 18.37
N ASP A 212 7.13 -0.24 19.64
CA ASP A 212 6.43 0.46 20.71
C ASP A 212 6.67 1.98 20.69
N ASP A 213 7.89 2.41 20.44
CA ASP A 213 8.27 3.83 20.38
C ASP A 213 7.57 4.54 19.21
N VAL A 214 7.56 3.92 18.02
CA VAL A 214 6.87 4.48 16.85
C VAL A 214 5.36 4.50 17.08
N ALA A 215 4.78 3.45 17.68
CA ALA A 215 3.36 3.42 18.00
C ALA A 215 2.98 4.57 18.96
N ALA A 216 3.76 4.78 20.02
CA ALA A 216 3.53 5.85 20.99
C ALA A 216 3.64 7.24 20.34
N ALA A 217 4.69 7.48 19.54
CA ALA A 217 4.87 8.77 18.86
C ALA A 217 3.75 9.07 17.85
N VAL A 218 3.27 8.05 17.13
CA VAL A 218 2.14 8.15 16.20
C VAL A 218 0.86 8.50 16.94
N GLU A 219 0.55 7.77 18.02
CA GLU A 219 -0.66 8.00 18.81
C GLU A 219 -0.65 9.41 19.40
N GLU A 220 0.50 9.88 19.87
CA GLU A 220 0.65 11.25 20.39
C GLU A 220 0.42 12.31 19.31
N ALA A 221 0.98 12.12 18.11
CA ALA A 221 0.75 13.01 16.96
C ALA A 221 -0.74 13.02 16.55
N MET A 222 -1.36 11.85 16.47
CA MET A 222 -2.78 11.73 16.15
C MET A 222 -3.69 12.31 17.23
N ALA A 223 -3.32 12.21 18.52
CA ALA A 223 -4.03 12.85 19.62
C ALA A 223 -3.97 14.39 19.54
N ARG A 224 -2.89 14.94 18.98
CA ARG A 224 -2.82 16.37 18.61
C ARG A 224 -3.63 16.71 17.36
N GLY A 225 -4.26 15.73 16.71
CA GLY A 225 -5.00 15.86 15.47
C GLY A 225 -4.11 16.08 14.26
N GLU A 226 -2.90 15.54 14.26
CA GLU A 226 -2.01 15.48 13.10
C GLU A 226 -2.20 14.15 12.36
N ILE A 227 -2.01 14.16 11.03
CA ILE A 227 -2.06 12.98 10.18
C ILE A 227 -0.71 12.79 9.48
N GLY A 228 -0.39 11.56 9.09
CA GLY A 228 0.84 11.27 8.34
C GLY A 228 0.69 11.73 6.89
N VAL A 229 1.37 12.80 6.50
CA VAL A 229 1.14 13.48 5.21
C VAL A 229 2.25 13.25 4.19
N ALA A 230 3.47 12.92 4.65
CA ALA A 230 4.61 12.68 3.81
C ALA A 230 5.60 11.69 4.45
N PHE A 231 6.50 11.15 3.65
CA PHE A 231 7.60 10.32 4.11
C PHE A 231 8.91 10.80 3.48
N ASP A 232 9.87 11.16 4.32
CA ASP A 232 11.23 11.49 3.93
C ASP A 232 12.04 10.20 3.77
N ARG A 233 12.33 9.85 2.52
CA ARG A 233 13.03 8.61 2.20
C ARG A 233 14.50 8.62 2.62
N GLU A 234 15.16 9.77 2.61
CA GLU A 234 16.59 9.87 2.94
C GLU A 234 16.79 9.73 4.44
N ARG A 235 15.90 10.32 5.23
CA ARG A 235 15.93 10.25 6.70
C ARG A 235 15.13 9.07 7.28
N SER A 236 14.44 8.30 6.44
CA SER A 236 13.53 7.22 6.86
C SER A 236 12.55 7.68 7.93
N CYS A 237 11.80 8.75 7.63
CA CYS A 237 11.05 9.50 8.63
C CYS A 237 9.67 9.92 8.11
N TYR A 238 8.63 9.67 8.90
CA TYR A 238 7.29 10.19 8.63
C TYR A 238 7.19 11.66 9.05
N LEU A 239 6.45 12.43 8.25
CA LEU A 239 6.09 13.80 8.57
C LEU A 239 4.60 13.83 8.90
N PHE A 240 4.29 14.13 10.16
CA PHE A 240 2.94 14.33 10.66
C PHE A 240 2.65 15.82 10.78
N ALA A 241 1.48 16.24 10.31
CA ALA A 241 1.04 17.63 10.36
C ALA A 241 -0.49 17.72 10.35
N LYS A 242 -1.02 18.91 10.62
CA LYS A 242 -2.43 19.23 10.36
C LYS A 242 -2.75 19.04 8.88
N GLU A 243 -3.91 18.47 8.58
CA GLU A 243 -4.28 18.14 7.19
C GLU A 243 -4.28 19.38 6.29
N GLU A 244 -4.71 20.53 6.82
CA GLU A 244 -4.76 21.81 6.10
C GLU A 244 -3.37 22.36 5.75
N ALA A 245 -2.33 21.88 6.43
CA ALA A 245 -0.94 22.27 6.20
C ALA A 245 -0.28 21.50 5.04
N ALA A 246 -0.91 20.42 4.55
CA ALA A 246 -0.40 19.57 3.48
C ALA A 246 -1.05 19.88 2.13
N ARG A 247 -0.24 20.22 1.13
CA ARG A 247 -0.67 20.53 -0.25
C ARG A 247 -0.14 19.48 -1.24
#